data_AF-A0AAD5E5S9-F1
#
_entry.id   AF-A0AAD5E5S9-F1
#
_cell.length_a   1.000
_cell.length_b   1.000
_cell.length_c   1.000
_cell.angle_alpha   90.00
_cell.angle_beta   90.00
_cell.angle_gamma   90.00
#
_symmetry.space_group_name_H-M   'P 1'
#
loop_
_entity.id
_entity.type
_entity.pdbx_description
1 polymer ?
#
loop_
_entity_poly.entity_id
_entity_poly.type
_entity_poly.pdbx_seq_one_letter_code
_entity_poly.pdbx_strand_id
1 'polypeptide(L)' 'MQASPPALQNIPDLDALRLEYKRILQDLTFNCKPIITSLTILAQENKQGATLIVREIEQKIRAVSVTS' A
#
# COMPACT_ATOMS: atom_id res chain seq x y z
N MET A 1 0.81 -31.99 -29.30
CA MET A 1 1.54 -30.88 -28.65
C MET A 1 0.57 -30.21 -27.68
N GLN A 2 0.60 -30.56 -26.40
CA GLN A 2 -0.22 -29.88 -25.38
C GLN A 2 0.45 -28.56 -25.04
N ALA A 3 -0.20 -27.44 -25.35
CA ALA A 3 0.19 -26.15 -24.85
C ALA A 3 -0.16 -26.09 -23.36
N SER A 4 0.86 -25.93 -22.50
CA SER A 4 0.65 -25.63 -21.08
C SER A 4 -0.18 -24.34 -20.97
N PRO A 5 -1.14 -24.25 -20.02
CA PRO A 5 -1.85 -23.00 -19.78
C PRO A 5 -0.84 -21.90 -19.41
N PRO A 6 -1.04 -20.65 -19.86
CA PRO A 6 -0.19 -19.55 -19.41
C PRO A 6 -0.27 -19.51 -17.88
N ALA A 7 0.89 -19.53 -17.22
CA ALA A 7 0.96 -19.29 -15.79
C ALA A 7 0.14 -18.02 -15.51
N LEU A 8 -0.88 -18.12 -14.66
CA LEU A 8 -1.61 -16.98 -14.13
C LEU A 8 -0.55 -16.08 -13.48
N GLN A 9 -0.07 -15.11 -14.26
CA GLN A 9 0.92 -14.15 -13.82
C GLN A 9 0.32 -13.47 -12.61
N ASN A 10 1.01 -13.61 -11.48
CA ASN A 10 0.71 -13.03 -10.18
C ASN A 10 0.18 -11.61 -10.37
N ILE A 11 -1.15 -11.45 -10.48
CA ILE A 11 -1.77 -10.14 -10.57
C ILE A 11 -1.53 -9.56 -9.18
N PRO A 12 -0.74 -8.49 -9.02
CA PRO A 12 -0.54 -7.91 -7.72
C PRO A 12 -1.91 -7.50 -7.19
N ASP A 13 -2.31 -8.12 -6.08
CA ASP A 13 -3.62 -7.89 -5.49
C ASP A 13 -3.62 -6.47 -4.89
N LEU A 14 -4.07 -5.52 -5.72
CA LEU A 14 -4.06 -4.11 -5.39
C LEU A 14 -4.98 -3.80 -4.20
N ASP A 15 -6.01 -4.61 -3.98
CA ASP A 15 -6.90 -4.51 -2.83
C ASP A 15 -6.18 -4.92 -1.53
N ALA A 16 -5.41 -6.00 -1.55
CA ALA A 16 -4.57 -6.42 -0.44
C ALA A 16 -3.50 -5.36 -0.13
N LEU A 17 -2.85 -4.82 -1.16
CA LEU A 17 -1.91 -3.70 -1.00
C LEU A 17 -2.59 -2.50 -0.34
N ARG A 18 -3.78 -2.12 -0.81
CA ARG A 18 -4.54 -0.99 -0.25
C ARG A 18 -4.85 -1.21 1.23
N LEU A 19 -5.36 -2.39 1.56
CA LEU A 19 -5.78 -2.70 2.92
C LEU A 19 -4.59 -2.70 3.88
N GLU A 20 -3.48 -3.31 3.46
CA GLU A 20 -2.26 -3.38 4.27
C GLU A 20 -1.62 -2.00 4.43
N TYR A 21 -1.50 -1.23 3.35
CA TYR A 21 -0.93 0.11 3.40
C TYR A 21 -1.76 1.04 4.30
N LYS A 22 -3.09 0.96 4.20
CA LYS A 22 -4.02 1.69 5.06
C LYS A 22 -3.87 1.29 6.52
N ARG A 23 -3.76 0.00 6.82
CA ARG A 23 -3.59 -0.50 8.19
C ARG A 23 -2.32 0.06 8.83
N ILE A 24 -1.19 -0.01 8.12
CA ILE A 24 0.09 0.49 8.63
C ILE A 24 0.07 2.02 8.80
N LEU A 25 -0.62 2.76 7.91
CA LEU A 25 -0.84 4.20 8.07
C LEU A 25 -1.71 4.54 9.29
N GLN A 26 -2.64 3.66 9.70
CA GLN A 26 -3.42 3.88 10.91
C GLN A 26 -2.53 3.86 12.16
N ASP A 27 -1.55 2.96 12.19
CA ASP A 27 -0.59 2.81 13.28
C ASP A 27 0.44 3.95 13.35
N LEU A 28 0.63 4.70 12.26
CA LEU A 28 1.46 5.91 12.22
C LEU A 28 0.77 7.09 12.93
N THR A 29 0.69 7.02 14.26
CA THR A 29 0.09 8.04 15.15
C THR A 29 1.11 9.06 15.66
N PHE A 30 2.39 8.71 15.61
CA PHE A 30 3.54 9.58 15.90
C PHE A 30 4.67 9.26 14.91
N ASN A 31 5.73 10.05 14.94
CA ASN A 31 6.91 9.82 14.09
C ASN A 31 7.61 8.50 14.48
N CYS A 32 7.28 7.41 13.78
CA CYS A 32 7.78 6.07 14.05
C CYS A 32 8.62 5.56 12.86
N LYS A 33 9.96 5.58 13.01
CA LYS A 33 10.89 5.14 11.96
C LYS A 33 10.60 3.74 11.42
N PRO A 34 10.38 2.69 12.23
CA PRO A 34 10.05 1.36 11.72
C PRO A 34 8.80 1.31 10.83
N ILE A 35 7.77 2.07 11.19
CA ILE A 35 6.51 2.14 10.42
C ILE A 35 6.76 2.85 9.08
N ILE A 36 7.47 3.99 9.10
CA ILE A 36 7.85 4.72 7.88
C ILE A 36 8.69 3.83 6.95
N THR A 37 9.65 3.09 7.51
CA THR A 37 10.47 2.14 6.75
C THR A 37 9.61 1.03 6.13
N SER A 38 8.65 0.48 6.88
CA SER A 38 7.74 -0.56 6.37
C SER A 38 6.88 -0.04 5.21
N LEU A 39 6.30 1.16 5.34
CA LEU A 39 5.56 1.83 4.27
C LEU A 39 6.44 2.08 3.04
N THR A 40 7.70 2.47 3.24
CA THR A 40 8.66 2.72 2.16
C THR A 40 9.00 1.44 1.41
N ILE A 41 9.24 0.33 2.12
CA ILE A 41 9.51 -0.98 1.51
C ILE A 41 8.30 -1.43 0.68
N LEU A 42 7.10 -1.40 1.26
CA LEU A 42 5.85 -1.76 0.57
C LEU A 42 5.63 -0.93 -0.70
N ALA A 43 5.88 0.37 -0.65
CA ALA A 43 5.76 1.24 -1.81
C ALA A 43 6.80 0.93 -2.90
N GLN A 44 8.03 0.61 -2.49
CA GLN A 44 9.10 0.24 -3.41
C GLN A 44 8.83 -1.09 -4.13
N GLU A 45 8.24 -2.06 -3.44
CA GLU A 45 7.90 -3.38 -3.97
C GLU A 45 6.65 -3.35 -4.87
N ASN A 46 5.76 -2.38 -4.66
CA ASN A 46 4.46 -2.31 -5.32
C ASN A 46 4.28 -1.04 -6.16
N LYS A 47 5.26 -0.73 -7.03
CA LYS A 47 5.23 0.47 -7.87
C LYS A 47 4.00 0.54 -8.79
N GLN A 48 3.46 -0.59 -9.23
CA GLN A 48 2.19 -0.63 -9.96
C GLN A 48 0.99 -0.07 -9.17
N GLY A 49 1.06 -0.07 -7.84
CA GLY A 49 0.05 0.49 -6.94
C GLY A 49 0.33 1.93 -6.50
N ALA A 50 1.27 2.65 -7.13
CA ALA A 50 1.70 3.98 -6.69
C ALA A 50 0.55 4.97 -6.52
N THR A 51 -0.38 5.03 -7.49
CA THR A 51 -1.56 5.92 -7.42
C THR A 51 -2.44 5.60 -6.21
N LEU A 52 -2.59 4.31 -5.90
CA LEU A 52 -3.38 3.84 -4.77
C LEU A 52 -2.70 4.18 -3.44
N ILE A 53 -1.38 3.96 -3.36
CA ILE A 53 -0.56 4.31 -2.18
C ILE A 53 -0.65 5.81 -1.88
N VAL A 54 -0.44 6.66 -2.89
CA VAL A 54 -0.53 8.13 -2.74
C VAL A 54 -1.92 8.52 -2.24
N ARG A 55 -2.97 7.94 -2.81
CA ARG A 55 -4.34 8.21 -2.41
C ARG A 55 -4.61 7.86 -0.94
N GLU A 56 -4.08 6.74 -0.43
CA GLU A 56 -4.25 6.36 0.99
C GLU A 56 -3.47 7.30 1.93
N ILE A 57 -2.26 7.74 1.55
CA ILE A 57 -1.48 8.74 2.31
C ILE A 57 -2.28 10.05 2.43
N GLU A 58 -2.77 10.57 1.31
CA GLU A 58 -3.56 11.81 1.32
C GLU A 58 -4.85 11.66 2.13
N GLN A 59 -5.53 10.50 2.04
CA GLN A 59 -6.72 10.23 2.86
C GLN A 59 -6.39 10.24 4.35
N LYS A 60 -5.27 9.63 4.77
CA LYS A 60 -4.82 9.66 6.16
C LYS A 60 -4.54 11.10 6.62
N ILE A 61 -3.85 11.90 5.81
CA ILE A 61 -3.58 13.32 6.10
C ILE A 61 -4.91 14.08 6.29
N ARG A 62 -5.84 13.96 5.34
CA ARG A 62 -7.16 14.60 5.45
C ARG A 62 -7.92 14.16 6.69
N ALA A 63 -7.92 12.86 7.01
CA ALA A 63 -8.63 12.33 8.18
C ALA A 63 -8.10 12.90 9.50
N VAL A 64 -6.78 13.02 9.65
CA VAL A 64 -6.18 13.59 10.88
C VAL A 64 -6.30 15.12 10.92
N SER A 65 -6.23 15.81 9.77
CA SER A 65 -6.34 17.27 9.72
C SER A 65 -7.76 17.80 9.98
N VAL A 66 -8.80 17.02 9.70
CA VAL A 66 -10.20 17.40 10.00
C VAL A 66 -10.54 17.26 11.49
N THR A 67 -9.70 16.56 12.26
CA THR A 67 -9.95 16.27 13.69
C THR A 67 -9.22 17.25 14.63
N SER A 68 -8.63 18.32 14.10
CA SER A 68 -7.88 19.35 14.86
C SER A 68 -8.63 20.67 14.96
#